data_AF-A0A7V8BRM4-F1
#
_entry.id   AF-A0A7V8BRM4-F1
#
_cell.length_a   1.000
_cell.length_b   1.000
_cell.length_c   1.000
_cell.angle_alpha   90.00
_cell.angle_beta   90.00
_cell.angle_gamma   90.00
#
_symmetry.space_group_name_H-M   'P 1'
#
loop_
_entity.id
_entity.type
_entity.pdbx_description
1 polymer ?
#
loop_
_entity_poly.entity_id
_entity_poly.type
_entity_poly.pdbx_seq_one_letter_code
_entity_poly.pdbx_strand_id
1 'polypeptide(L)'
;MSIMREEISRTLIPTKELFESQPEWIEKRDRAVKKLFNGNLNEFNQFLSKIDPVTEWKDAMDIIDAEIAKRKVRPDGKEITGLTDVLFKRYFPSY
;
A
#
# COMPACT_ATOMS: atom_id res chain seq x y z
N MET A 1 43.42 -4.81 17.15
CA MET A 1 42.01 -5.03 17.53
C MET A 1 41.13 -4.25 16.57
N SER A 2 40.77 -4.84 15.43
CA SER A 2 39.78 -4.26 14.52
C SER A 2 38.41 -4.59 15.06
N ILE A 3 37.66 -3.54 15.39
CA ILE A 3 36.28 -3.65 15.81
C ILE A 3 35.51 -4.20 14.61
N MET A 4 35.07 -5.45 14.73
CA MET A 4 34.00 -6.03 13.93
C MET A 4 32.75 -5.14 14.09
N ARG A 5 32.64 -4.13 13.24
CA ARG A 5 31.38 -3.47 12.93
C ARG A 5 30.96 -4.01 11.58
N GLU A 6 29.67 -4.27 11.46
CA GLU A 6 28.97 -4.60 10.20
C GLU A 6 28.77 -6.07 9.84
N GLU A 7 28.64 -6.96 10.82
CA GLU A 7 27.88 -8.20 10.63
C GLU A 7 26.63 -8.23 11.51
N ILE A 8 25.89 -7.12 11.53
CA ILE A 8 24.45 -7.26 11.71
C ILE A 8 23.93 -7.65 10.33
N SER A 9 23.95 -8.96 10.08
CA SER A 9 23.00 -9.64 9.20
C SER A 9 21.59 -9.25 9.68
N ARG A 10 21.16 -8.04 9.32
CA ARG A 10 19.76 -7.63 9.35
C ARG A 10 19.13 -8.54 8.32
N THR A 11 18.51 -9.61 8.81
CA THR A 11 17.40 -10.31 8.17
C THR A 11 16.86 -9.46 7.04
N LEU A 12 17.12 -9.89 5.80
CA LEU A 12 16.55 -9.32 4.58
C LEU A 12 15.03 -9.58 4.62
N ILE A 13 14.34 -8.87 5.51
CA ILE A 13 12.90 -8.73 5.43
C ILE A 13 12.70 -7.88 4.17
N PRO A 14 11.96 -8.38 3.15
CA PRO A 14 11.65 -7.60 1.97
C PRO A 14 11.13 -6.22 2.42
N THR A 15 11.59 -5.14 1.79
CA THR A 15 11.15 -3.76 2.07
C THR A 15 9.63 -3.64 2.16
N LYS A 16 8.91 -4.48 1.43
CA LYS A 16 7.46 -4.64 1.43
C LYS A 16 6.89 -5.19 2.75
N GLU A 17 7.45 -6.27 3.31
CA GLU A 17 7.00 -6.84 4.59
C GLU A 17 7.29 -5.91 5.77
N LEU A 18 8.43 -5.20 5.74
CA LEU A 18 8.77 -4.17 6.72
C LEU A 18 7.77 -3.01 6.68
N PHE A 19 7.38 -2.55 5.49
CA PHE A 19 6.36 -1.51 5.33
C PHE A 19 4.98 -1.95 5.82
N GLU A 20 4.58 -3.19 5.51
CA GLU A 20 3.27 -3.72 5.92
C GLU A 20 3.13 -3.97 7.42
N SER A 21 4.25 -4.05 8.14
CA SER A 21 4.28 -4.13 9.61
C SER A 21 4.05 -2.77 10.29
N GLN A 22 4.10 -1.65 9.54
CA GLN A 22 3.98 -0.32 10.12
C GLN A 22 2.55 -0.06 10.63
N PRO A 23 2.39 0.53 11.83
CA PRO A 23 1.08 0.84 12.39
C PRO A 23 0.21 1.71 11.45
N GLU A 24 0.84 2.67 10.77
CA GLU A 24 0.17 3.55 9.80
C GLU A 24 -0.42 2.74 8.63
N TRP A 25 0.33 1.77 8.09
CA TRP A 25 -0.15 0.87 7.04
C TRP A 25 -1.35 0.09 7.52
N ILE A 26 -1.24 -0.57 8.68
CA ILE A 26 -2.30 -1.43 9.23
C ILE A 26 -3.59 -0.63 9.43
N GLU A 27 -3.50 0.57 10.04
CA GLU A 27 -4.66 1.40 10.32
C GLU A 27 -5.33 1.92 9.04
N LYS A 28 -4.55 2.41 8.07
CA LYS A 28 -5.09 2.92 6.80
C LYS A 28 -5.62 1.79 5.91
N ARG A 29 -4.94 0.65 5.87
CA ARG A 29 -5.43 -0.59 5.25
C ARG A 29 -6.77 -1.01 5.82
N ASP A 30 -6.90 -1.13 7.14
CA ASP A 30 -8.12 -1.62 7.77
C ASP A 30 -9.31 -0.68 7.54
N ARG A 31 -9.07 0.64 7.54
CA ARG A 31 -10.09 1.63 7.16
C ARG A 31 -10.50 1.49 5.70
N ALA A 32 -9.55 1.37 4.79
CA ALA A 32 -9.81 1.16 3.37
C ALA A 32 -10.59 -0.14 3.14
N VAL A 33 -10.16 -1.26 3.73
CA VAL A 33 -10.83 -2.56 3.63
C VAL A 33 -12.27 -2.47 4.14
N LYS A 34 -12.50 -1.84 5.30
CA LYS A 34 -13.86 -1.69 5.84
C LYS A 34 -14.77 -0.83 4.96
N LYS A 35 -14.26 0.30 4.43
CA LYS A 35 -15.11 1.27 3.70
C LYS A 35 -15.20 1.02 2.20
N LEU A 36 -14.11 0.66 1.55
CA LEU A 36 -14.04 0.44 0.10
C LEU A 36 -14.31 -1.02 -0.26
N PHE A 37 -13.83 -1.95 0.57
CA PHE A 37 -13.93 -3.38 0.30
C PHE A 37 -14.99 -4.08 1.16
N ASN A 38 -15.81 -3.33 1.90
CA ASN A 38 -16.87 -3.86 2.77
C ASN A 38 -16.37 -4.94 3.74
N GLY A 39 -15.15 -4.79 4.25
CA GLY A 39 -14.48 -5.77 5.11
C GLY A 39 -13.82 -6.94 4.38
N ASN A 40 -13.90 -7.00 3.05
CA ASN A 40 -13.34 -8.09 2.25
C ASN A 40 -11.85 -7.87 1.98
N LEU A 41 -11.01 -8.44 2.84
CA LEU A 41 -9.55 -8.38 2.71
C LEU A 41 -9.04 -9.07 1.42
N ASN A 42 -9.74 -10.11 0.94
CA ASN A 42 -9.34 -10.81 -0.29
C ASN A 42 -9.48 -9.90 -1.52
N GLU A 43 -10.57 -9.13 -1.61
CA GLU A 43 -10.74 -8.17 -2.71
C GLU A 43 -9.70 -7.05 -2.64
N PHE A 44 -9.33 -6.60 -1.44
CA PHE A 44 -8.25 -5.63 -1.27
C PHE A 44 -6.91 -6.19 -1.76
N ASN A 45 -6.58 -7.43 -1.40
CA ASN A 45 -5.35 -8.08 -1.86
C ASN A 45 -5.34 -8.28 -3.39
N GLN A 46 -6.49 -8.64 -3.98
CA GLN A 46 -6.63 -8.71 -5.44
C GLN A 46 -6.43 -7.34 -6.09
N PHE A 47 -6.96 -6.27 -5.50
CA PHE A 47 -6.71 -4.91 -5.95
C PHE A 47 -5.22 -4.55 -5.89
N LEU A 48 -4.54 -4.87 -4.78
CA LEU A 48 -3.10 -4.65 -4.66
C LEU A 48 -2.30 -5.42 -5.70
N SER A 49 -2.70 -6.65 -6.06
CA SER A 49 -2.04 -7.41 -7.12
C SER A 49 -2.14 -6.79 -8.52
N LYS A 50 -3.10 -5.88 -8.75
CA LYS A 50 -3.20 -5.09 -9.98
C LYS A 50 -2.21 -3.92 -10.00
N ILE A 51 -1.90 -3.36 -8.83
CA ILE A 51 -1.00 -2.21 -8.67
C ILE A 51 0.46 -2.65 -8.58
N ASP A 52 0.73 -3.79 -7.95
CA ASP A 52 2.08 -4.35 -7.75
C ASP A 52 2.97 -4.40 -9.02
N PRO A 53 2.47 -4.77 -10.22
CA PRO A 53 3.30 -4.79 -11.42
C PRO A 53 3.48 -3.42 -12.11
N VAL A 54 2.82 -2.37 -11.62
CA VAL A 54 2.82 -1.05 -12.25
C VAL A 54 4.04 -0.24 -11.84
N THR A 55 4.74 0.32 -12.82
CA THR A 55 5.99 1.07 -12.60
C THR A 55 5.80 2.58 -12.60
N GLU A 56 4.66 3.08 -13.06
CA GLU A 56 4.35 4.51 -13.09
C GLU A 56 3.17 4.85 -12.18
N TRP A 57 3.30 5.93 -11.40
CA TRP A 57 2.24 6.35 -10.49
C TRP A 57 0.93 6.66 -11.23
N LYS A 58 1.02 7.24 -12.42
CA LYS A 58 -0.14 7.58 -13.24
C LYS A 58 -1.01 6.35 -13.55
N ASP A 59 -0.38 5.26 -13.99
CA ASP A 59 -1.07 4.01 -14.30
C ASP A 59 -1.67 3.37 -13.04
N ALA A 60 -0.97 3.45 -11.91
CA ALA A 60 -1.50 2.97 -10.63
C ALA A 60 -2.72 3.79 -10.20
N MET A 61 -2.71 5.10 -10.47
CA MET A 61 -3.81 6.01 -10.18
C MET A 61 -5.04 5.71 -11.03
N ASP A 62 -4.87 5.41 -12.32
CA ASP A 62 -5.96 4.98 -13.20
C ASP A 62 -6.64 3.70 -12.68
N ILE A 63 -5.85 2.74 -12.15
CA ILE A 63 -6.38 1.53 -11.51
C ILE A 63 -7.15 1.85 -10.22
N ILE A 64 -6.61 2.74 -9.39
CA ILE A 64 -7.25 3.21 -8.14
C ILE A 64 -8.61 3.84 -8.47
N ASP A 65 -8.65 4.78 -9.42
CA ASP A 65 -9.85 5.50 -9.82
C ASP A 65 -10.90 4.57 -10.43
N ALA A 66 -10.48 3.61 -11.27
CA ALA A 66 -11.37 2.60 -11.82
C ALA A 66 -12.02 1.73 -10.73
N GLU A 67 -11.26 1.31 -9.72
CA GLU A 67 -11.76 0.49 -8.61
C GLU A 67 -12.72 1.29 -7.70
N ILE A 68 -12.43 2.57 -7.45
CA ILE A 68 -13.32 3.48 -6.71
C ILE A 68 -14.64 3.69 -7.46
N ALA A 69 -14.56 3.99 -8.76
CA ALA A 69 -15.72 4.20 -9.62
C ALA A 69 -16.61 2.95 -9.67
N LYS A 70 -16.00 1.76 -9.81
CA LYS A 70 -16.70 0.47 -9.79
C LYS A 70 -17.48 0.24 -8.49
N ARG A 71 -16.88 0.63 -7.36
CA ARG A 71 -17.46 0.45 -6.02
C ARG A 71 -18.45 1.53 -5.62
N LYS A 72 -18.64 2.56 -6.48
CA LYS A 72 -19.51 3.72 -6.23
C LYS A 72 -19.21 4.43 -4.90
N VAL A 73 -17.95 4.40 -4.48
CA VAL A 73 -17.51 5.10 -3.27
C VAL A 73 -17.12 6.53 -3.65
N ARG A 74 -17.38 7.49 -2.76
CA ARG A 74 -17.07 8.90 -2.99
C ARG A 74 -15.54 9.10 -3.10
N PRO A 75 -15.01 9.56 -4.25
CA PRO A 75 -13.57 9.69 -4.51
C PRO A 75 -12.87 10.70 -3.59
N ASP A 76 -13.61 11.69 -3.08
CA ASP A 76 -13.15 12.76 -2.18
C ASP A 76 -13.16 12.37 -0.68
N GLY A 77 -13.43 11.09 -0.37
CA GLY A 77 -13.38 10.60 1.00
C GLY A 77 -11.95 10.62 1.55
N LYS A 78 -11.78 11.09 2.79
CA LYS A 78 -10.48 11.08 3.52
C LYS A 78 -9.81 9.71 3.52
N GLU A 79 -10.60 8.64 3.44
CA GLU A 79 -10.12 7.26 3.42
C GLU A 79 -9.50 6.88 2.09
N ILE A 80 -10.01 7.42 0.97
CA ILE A 80 -9.42 7.22 -0.35
C ILE A 80 -8.12 8.00 -0.44
N THR A 81 -8.13 9.28 -0.08
CA THR A 81 -6.90 10.09 -0.05
C THR A 81 -5.84 9.45 0.84
N GLY A 82 -6.24 8.94 2.01
CA GLY A 82 -5.34 8.24 2.93
C GLY A 82 -4.81 6.91 2.38
N LEU A 83 -5.64 6.15 1.66
CA LEU A 83 -5.21 4.92 0.99
C LEU A 83 -4.21 5.25 -0.13
N THR A 84 -4.53 6.20 -1.00
CA THR A 84 -3.69 6.64 -2.11
C THR A 84 -2.32 7.11 -1.63
N ASP A 85 -2.26 7.94 -0.58
CA ASP A 85 -1.01 8.39 0.04
C ASP A 85 -0.12 7.23 0.48
N VAL A 86 -0.72 6.20 1.07
CA VAL A 86 0.03 5.03 1.55
C VAL A 86 0.43 4.10 0.41
N LEU A 87 -0.41 3.92 -0.61
CA LEU A 87 -0.06 3.16 -1.80
C LEU A 87 1.10 3.83 -2.54
N PHE A 88 1.08 5.16 -2.65
CA PHE A 88 2.18 5.94 -3.20
C PHE A 88 3.47 5.69 -2.42
N LYS A 89 3.45 5.83 -1.09
CA LYS A 89 4.62 5.55 -0.24
C LYS A 89 5.12 4.11 -0.35
N ARG A 90 4.23 3.14 -0.53
CA ARG A 90 4.57 1.71 -0.63
C ARG A 90 5.25 1.37 -1.95
N TYR A 91 4.66 1.81 -3.05
CA TYR A 91 5.01 1.38 -4.41
C TYR A 91 5.93 2.36 -5.13
N PHE A 92 5.88 3.64 -4.75
CA PHE A 92 6.59 4.75 -5.38
C PHE A 92 7.37 5.59 -4.36
N PRO A 93 8.18 4.99 -3.45
CA PRO A 93 8.89 5.73 -2.40
C PRO A 93 9.99 6.68 -2.92
N SER A 94 10.40 6.54 -4.18
CA SER A 94 11.49 7.31 -4.80
C SER A 94 11.02 8.27 -5.90
N TYR A 95 9.70 8.47 -6.03
CA TYR A 95 9.08 9.36 -7.02
C TYR A 95 9.06 10.81 -6.55
#